data_AF-Q4Q2F8-F1
#
_entry.id   AF-Q4Q2F8-F1
#
_cell.length_a   1.000
_cell.length_b   1.000
_cell.length_c   1.000
_cell.angle_alpha   90.00
_cell.angle_beta   90.00
_cell.angle_gamma   90.00
#
_symmetry.space_group_name_H-M   'P 1'
#
loop_
_entity.id
_entity.type
_entity.pdbx_description
1 polymer ?
#
loop_
_entity_poly.entity_id
_entity_poly.type
_entity_poly.pdbx_seq_one_letter_code
_entity_poly.pdbx_strand_id
1 'polypeptide(L)'
;MSQLSASPREEPVGIPELFLQYLKAKDLKDQLAIVRAHPVLFTDDVVAALKDARAQMNETFVEVKETCRVIDAVSGSLQYTGTSVQLQQTVAKELLDEDAILKKFATSLAGLLRARETAGPAAPSTISSLATASRVSSSLGAGKSHSPGAWFTQPSLVFSVLTFLSAEEIFITAENVCRAWQTWLFLPDMSRFFWVGCVQREFPEQLQVLLQTAGDDLYQSDWRSLAMLCVTEGEQAAEAEEAEEAGDGGAVRGVVPFL
;
A
#
# COMPACT_ATOMS: atom_id res chain seq x y z
N MET A 1 -49.34 49.13 -0.71
CA MET A 1 -48.08 48.90 -1.43
C MET A 1 -47.32 47.83 -0.67
N SER A 2 -47.35 46.59 -1.14
CA SER A 2 -46.65 45.46 -0.50
C SER A 2 -45.81 44.79 -1.58
N GLN A 3 -44.50 45.07 -1.59
CA GLN A 3 -43.55 44.30 -2.37
C GLN A 3 -43.13 43.10 -1.53
N LEU A 4 -43.59 41.92 -1.94
CA LEU A 4 -43.17 40.64 -1.39
C LEU A 4 -41.82 40.26 -2.01
N SER A 5 -40.83 40.24 -1.12
CA SER A 5 -39.67 39.37 -1.03
C SER A 5 -39.21 38.65 -2.30
N ALA A 6 -37.99 38.99 -2.72
CA ALA A 6 -37.16 38.19 -3.59
C ALA A 6 -37.01 36.76 -3.03
N SER A 7 -37.44 35.77 -3.81
CA SER A 7 -37.05 34.38 -3.63
C SER A 7 -35.61 34.23 -4.13
N PRO A 8 -34.63 33.83 -3.31
CA PRO A 8 -33.35 33.40 -3.84
C PRO A 8 -33.59 32.08 -4.57
N ARG A 9 -33.21 32.03 -5.85
CA ARG A 9 -33.19 30.78 -6.62
C ARG A 9 -32.14 29.88 -5.97
N GLU A 10 -32.58 28.78 -5.36
CA GLU A 10 -31.70 27.67 -4.98
C GLU A 10 -31.06 27.13 -6.27
N GLU A 11 -29.78 27.42 -6.48
CA GLU A 11 -28.99 26.70 -7.47
C GLU A 11 -29.01 25.21 -7.08
N PRO A 12 -29.21 24.27 -8.02
CA PRO A 12 -29.17 22.86 -7.70
C PRO A 12 -27.78 22.54 -7.16
N VAL A 13 -27.70 22.33 -5.84
CA VAL A 13 -26.46 21.99 -5.15
C VAL A 13 -25.93 20.72 -5.81
N GLY A 14 -24.73 20.81 -6.38
CA GLY A 14 -24.12 19.70 -7.07
C GLY A 14 -23.84 18.55 -6.08
N ILE A 15 -23.81 17.33 -6.62
CA ILE A 15 -23.44 16.13 -5.85
C ILE A 15 -22.11 16.31 -5.07
N PRO A 16 -21.03 16.89 -5.66
CA PRO A 16 -19.81 17.18 -4.91
C PRO A 16 -20.04 18.12 -3.72
N GLU A 17 -20.85 19.15 -3.89
CA GLU A 17 -21.15 20.14 -2.86
C GLU A 17 -21.92 19.53 -1.69
N LEU A 18 -22.83 18.58 -1.95
CA LEU A 18 -23.52 17.82 -0.91
C LEU A 18 -22.58 16.91 -0.11
N PHE A 19 -21.66 16.22 -0.78
CA PHE A 19 -20.64 15.42 -0.08
C PHE A 19 -19.70 16.30 0.74
N LEU A 20 -19.29 17.45 0.19
CA LEU A 20 -18.47 18.41 0.92
C LEU A 20 -19.19 18.94 2.16
N GLN A 21 -20.49 19.26 2.05
CA GLN A 21 -21.31 19.70 3.16
C GLN A 21 -21.43 18.61 4.24
N TYR A 22 -21.62 17.35 3.83
CA TYR A 22 -21.64 16.21 4.74
C TYR A 22 -20.30 16.03 5.48
N LEU A 23 -19.18 16.09 4.76
CA LEU A 23 -17.85 15.92 5.33
C LEU A 23 -17.45 17.08 6.26
N LYS A 24 -17.89 18.31 5.97
CA LYS A 24 -17.65 19.48 6.82
C LYS A 24 -18.55 19.55 8.04
N ALA A 25 -19.70 18.87 8.04
CA ALA A 25 -20.64 18.88 9.16
C ALA A 25 -19.96 18.33 10.42
N LYS A 26 -19.83 19.18 11.45
CA LYS A 26 -19.20 18.81 12.73
C LYS A 26 -20.14 18.01 13.62
N ASP A 27 -21.44 18.24 13.47
CA ASP A 27 -22.47 17.61 14.29
C ASP A 27 -23.18 16.47 13.56
N LEU A 28 -23.44 15.40 14.32
CA LEU A 28 -24.16 14.22 13.85
C LEU A 28 -25.59 14.56 13.42
N LYS A 29 -26.20 15.60 14.01
CA LYS A 29 -27.53 16.09 13.64
C LYS A 29 -27.56 16.67 12.22
N ASP A 30 -26.53 17.43 11.86
CA ASP A 30 -26.43 18.06 10.54
C ASP A 30 -26.13 17.01 9.46
N GLN A 31 -25.26 16.05 9.77
CA GLN A 31 -25.00 14.90 8.91
C GLN A 31 -26.28 14.10 8.63
N LEU A 32 -27.08 13.83 9.68
CA LEU A 32 -28.36 13.14 9.52
C LEU A 32 -29.39 13.96 8.75
N ALA A 33 -29.40 15.28 8.89
CA ALA A 33 -30.28 16.15 8.12
C ALA A 33 -29.95 16.09 6.61
N ILE A 34 -28.66 16.09 6.26
CA ILE A 34 -28.18 15.99 4.87
C ILE A 34 -28.52 14.62 4.27
N VAL A 35 -28.28 13.53 5.01
CA VAL A 35 -28.62 12.16 4.57
C VAL A 35 -30.12 12.00 4.34
N ARG A 36 -30.95 12.55 5.24
CA ARG A 36 -32.42 12.51 5.10
C ARG A 36 -32.93 13.36 3.94
N ALA A 37 -32.27 14.46 3.62
CA ALA A 37 -32.62 15.31 2.48
C ALA A 37 -32.29 14.64 1.13
N HIS A 38 -31.28 13.76 1.09
CA HIS A 38 -30.79 13.12 -0.14
C HIS A 38 -30.60 11.60 0.00
N PRO A 39 -31.65 10.83 0.35
CA PRO A 39 -31.53 9.40 0.70
C PRO A 39 -31.10 8.51 -0.47
N VAL A 40 -31.34 8.94 -1.72
CA VAL A 40 -30.92 8.20 -2.93
C VAL A 40 -29.40 8.29 -3.13
N LEU A 41 -28.79 9.41 -2.72
CA LEU A 41 -27.36 9.67 -2.87
C LEU A 41 -26.56 9.12 -1.68
N PHE A 42 -27.10 9.23 -0.47
CA PHE A 42 -26.48 8.80 0.78
C PHE A 42 -27.02 7.43 1.23
N THR A 43 -26.71 6.38 0.46
CA THR A 43 -26.96 5.00 0.89
C THR A 43 -26.05 4.63 2.06
N ASP A 44 -26.40 3.57 2.80
CA ASP A 44 -25.60 3.12 3.96
C ASP A 44 -24.12 2.89 3.60
N ASP A 45 -23.84 2.31 2.43
CA ASP A 45 -22.48 2.10 1.92
C ASP A 45 -21.74 3.41 1.65
N VAL A 46 -22.42 4.41 1.05
CA VAL A 46 -21.83 5.72 0.75
C VAL A 46 -21.57 6.49 2.04
N VAL A 47 -22.49 6.41 3.00
CA VAL A 47 -22.34 7.02 4.32
C VAL A 47 -21.18 6.39 5.11
N ALA A 48 -21.04 5.06 5.06
CA ALA A 48 -19.92 4.36 5.67
C ALA A 48 -18.59 4.78 5.03
N ALA A 49 -18.51 4.77 3.70
CA ALA A 49 -17.31 5.20 2.98
C ALA A 49 -16.93 6.68 3.26
N LEU A 50 -17.92 7.58 3.39
CA LEU A 50 -17.67 8.97 3.75
C LEU A 50 -17.14 9.13 5.18
N LYS A 51 -17.61 8.31 6.12
CA LYS A 51 -17.10 8.31 7.50
C LYS A 51 -15.68 7.76 7.57
N ASP A 52 -15.42 6.65 6.89
CA ASP A 52 -14.10 6.02 6.84
C ASP A 52 -13.09 6.96 6.16
N ALA A 53 -13.47 7.58 5.04
CA ALA A 53 -12.63 8.58 4.37
C ALA A 53 -12.31 9.77 5.28
N ARG A 54 -13.28 10.26 6.06
CA ARG A 54 -13.04 11.34 7.02
C ARG A 54 -12.12 10.91 8.17
N ALA A 55 -12.27 9.70 8.67
CA ALA A 55 -11.40 9.16 9.72
C ALA A 55 -9.95 9.04 9.21
N GLN A 56 -9.77 8.47 8.01
CA GLN A 56 -8.46 8.32 7.37
C GLN A 56 -7.82 9.68 7.07
N MET A 57 -8.58 10.65 6.56
CA MET A 57 -8.06 12.01 6.35
C MET A 57 -7.57 12.65 7.65
N ASN A 58 -8.34 12.53 8.73
CA ASN A 58 -7.94 13.05 10.04
C ASN A 58 -6.66 12.39 10.56
N GLU A 59 -6.54 11.07 10.42
CA GLU A 59 -5.35 10.32 10.81
C GLU A 59 -4.12 10.78 10.03
N THR A 60 -4.24 10.90 8.70
CA THR A 60 -3.17 11.43 7.85
C THR A 60 -2.82 12.87 8.21
N PHE A 61 -3.78 13.73 8.55
CA PHE A 61 -3.49 15.10 9.00
C PHE A 61 -2.71 15.13 10.32
N VAL A 62 -3.03 14.23 11.26
CA VAL A 62 -2.29 14.10 12.51
C VAL A 62 -0.87 13.64 12.24
N GLU A 63 -0.70 12.61 11.42
CA GLU A 63 0.61 12.07 11.04
C GLU A 63 1.48 13.13 10.35
N VAL A 64 0.96 13.80 9.31
CA VAL A 64 1.67 14.88 8.60
C VAL A 64 2.07 16.00 9.56
N LYS A 65 1.17 16.39 10.48
CA LYS A 65 1.48 17.42 11.47
C LYS A 65 2.57 16.98 12.45
N GLU A 66 2.60 15.71 12.83
CA GLU A 66 3.66 15.14 13.65
C GLU A 66 4.99 15.06 12.90
N THR A 67 4.98 14.61 11.65
CA THR A 67 6.17 14.61 10.79
C THR A 67 6.73 16.03 10.62
N CYS A 68 5.87 17.02 10.33
CA CYS A 68 6.30 18.41 10.25
C CYS A 68 6.92 18.91 11.56
N ARG A 69 6.34 18.56 12.72
CA ARG A 69 6.90 18.92 14.04
C ARG A 69 8.27 18.27 14.28
N VAL A 70 8.45 17.01 13.89
CA VAL A 70 9.75 16.32 14.00
C VAL A 70 10.79 16.98 13.11
N ILE A 71 10.43 17.31 11.86
CA ILE A 71 11.31 18.02 10.93
C ILE A 71 11.70 19.40 11.48
N ASP A 72 10.74 20.15 12.03
CA ASP A 72 11.00 21.46 12.66
C ASP A 72 11.93 21.32 13.88
N ALA A 73 11.74 20.29 14.71
CA ALA A 73 12.57 20.02 15.88
C ALA A 73 14.02 19.64 15.50
N VAL A 74 14.19 18.79 14.47
CA VAL A 74 15.51 18.40 13.96
C VAL A 74 16.20 19.60 13.27
N SER A 75 15.46 20.39 12.50
CA SER A 75 15.98 21.59 11.83
C SER A 75 16.38 22.68 12.83
N GLY A 76 15.64 22.82 13.94
CA GLY A 76 16.00 23.71 15.06
C GLY A 76 17.24 23.24 15.84
N SER A 77 17.51 21.93 15.85
CA SER A 77 18.69 21.32 16.49
C SER A 77 19.96 21.38 15.62
N LEU A 78 19.82 21.61 14.31
CA LEU A 78 20.94 21.64 13.37
C LEU A 78 21.47 23.08 13.16
N GLN A 79 22.08 23.68 14.19
CA GLN A 79 22.86 24.92 14.02
C GLN A 79 24.26 24.62 13.47
N TYR A 80 24.34 24.16 12.23
CA TYR A 80 25.60 24.22 11.48
C TYR A 80 25.50 25.36 10.47
N THR A 81 26.35 26.37 10.65
CA THR A 81 26.60 27.50 9.73
C THR A 81 25.60 28.66 9.72
N GLY A 82 25.17 29.20 10.87
CA GLY A 82 24.68 30.60 10.99
C GLY A 82 23.50 31.04 10.10
N THR A 83 22.87 30.12 9.38
CA THR A 83 21.80 30.35 8.42
C THR A 83 20.66 29.46 8.84
N SER A 84 19.57 30.05 9.33
CA SER A 84 18.38 29.29 9.69
C SER A 84 17.82 28.63 8.42
N VAL A 85 17.87 27.30 8.39
CA VAL A 85 17.24 26.52 7.32
C VAL A 85 15.73 26.58 7.54
N GLN A 86 15.07 27.59 6.93
CA GLN A 86 13.63 27.58 6.74
C GLN A 86 13.30 26.52 5.67
N LEU A 87 13.26 25.25 6.06
CA LEU A 87 12.69 24.20 5.23
C LEU A 87 11.19 24.46 5.07
N GLN A 88 10.85 25.16 3.98
CA GLN A 88 9.58 25.15 3.26
C GLN A 88 8.29 25.10 4.10
N GLN A 89 8.00 26.17 4.87
CA GLN A 89 6.65 26.44 5.40
C GLN A 89 5.55 26.46 4.32
N THR A 90 5.90 26.73 3.07
CA THR A 90 4.98 26.76 1.93
C THR A 90 4.45 25.38 1.56
N VAL A 91 5.28 24.32 1.61
CA VAL A 91 4.86 22.95 1.27
C VAL A 91 3.97 22.35 2.35
N ALA A 92 4.26 22.62 3.63
CA ALA A 92 3.38 22.25 4.74
C ALA A 92 2.01 22.94 4.67
N LYS A 93 1.96 24.22 4.25
CA LYS A 93 0.71 24.98 4.17
C LYS A 93 -0.22 24.49 3.05
N GLU A 94 0.34 23.96 1.97
CA GLU A 94 -0.42 23.41 0.84
C GLU A 94 -0.86 21.95 1.10
N LEU A 95 -0.04 21.17 1.84
CA LEU A 95 -0.40 19.82 2.31
C LEU A 95 -1.46 19.82 3.42
N LEU A 96 -1.64 20.94 4.13
CA LEU A 96 -2.57 21.09 5.25
C LEU A 96 -3.90 21.79 4.88
N ASP A 97 -4.18 22.02 3.60
CA ASP A 97 -5.46 22.62 3.17
C ASP A 97 -6.58 21.56 3.15
N GLU A 98 -7.19 21.36 4.33
CA GLU A 98 -8.32 20.47 4.57
C GLU A 98 -9.48 20.72 3.59
N ASP A 99 -9.76 21.97 3.27
CA ASP A 99 -10.86 22.35 2.39
C ASP A 99 -10.60 21.95 0.93
N ALA A 100 -9.36 22.09 0.45
CA ALA A 100 -8.97 21.65 -0.88
C ALA A 100 -9.01 20.11 -1.00
N ILE A 101 -8.56 19.39 0.03
CA ILE A 101 -8.55 17.93 0.04
C ILE A 101 -9.98 17.37 0.06
N LEU A 102 -10.84 17.91 0.93
CA LEU A 102 -12.25 17.54 0.98
C LEU A 102 -12.97 17.81 -0.36
N LYS A 103 -12.68 18.94 -0.99
CA LYS A 103 -13.27 19.29 -2.30
C LYS A 103 -12.81 18.35 -3.41
N LYS A 104 -11.52 17.99 -3.46
CA LYS A 104 -10.97 17.02 -4.43
C LYS A 104 -11.60 15.64 -4.24
N PHE A 105 -11.73 15.20 -2.99
CA PHE A 105 -12.37 13.93 -2.67
C PHE A 105 -13.85 13.92 -3.09
N ALA A 106 -14.62 14.94 -2.71
CA ALA A 106 -16.03 15.07 -3.06
C ALA A 106 -16.25 15.10 -4.58
N THR A 107 -15.39 15.80 -5.32
CA THR A 107 -15.43 15.85 -6.79
C THR A 107 -15.14 14.49 -7.42
N SER A 108 -14.16 13.76 -6.88
CA SER A 108 -13.77 12.43 -7.37
C SER A 108 -14.87 11.40 -7.10
N LEU A 109 -15.46 11.42 -5.90
CA LEU A 109 -16.57 10.53 -5.53
C LEU A 109 -17.80 10.78 -6.42
N ALA A 110 -18.14 12.04 -6.66
CA ALA A 110 -19.21 12.39 -7.58
C ALA A 110 -18.95 11.92 -9.02
N GLY A 111 -17.69 11.99 -9.48
CA GLY A 111 -17.27 11.47 -10.77
C GLY A 111 -17.45 9.95 -10.88
N LEU A 112 -17.07 9.20 -9.84
CA LEU A 112 -17.22 7.75 -9.78
C LEU A 112 -18.68 7.31 -9.74
N LEU A 113 -19.53 8.01 -8.99
CA LEU A 113 -20.96 7.72 -8.93
C LEU A 113 -21.65 7.99 -10.28
N ARG A 114 -21.31 9.10 -10.96
CA ARG A 114 -21.79 9.35 -12.32
C ARG A 114 -21.29 8.29 -13.31
N ALA A 115 -20.03 7.88 -13.22
CA ALA A 115 -19.47 6.84 -14.10
C ALA A 115 -20.23 5.51 -13.94
N ARG A 116 -20.58 5.15 -12.70
CA ARG A 116 -21.41 3.98 -12.37
C ARG A 116 -22.82 4.08 -12.95
N GLU A 117 -23.44 5.26 -12.89
CA GLU A 117 -24.78 5.49 -13.47
C GLU A 117 -24.76 5.42 -15.00
N THR A 118 -23.71 5.97 -15.65
CA THR A 118 -23.56 5.93 -17.11
C THR A 118 -23.17 4.57 -17.67
N ALA A 119 -22.55 3.70 -16.87
CA ALA A 119 -22.14 2.36 -17.30
C ALA A 119 -23.31 1.36 -17.38
N GLY A 120 -24.50 1.72 -16.86
CA GLY A 120 -25.62 0.78 -16.72
C GLY A 120 -25.25 -0.46 -15.89
N PRO A 121 -26.17 -1.41 -15.66
CA PRO A 121 -25.82 -2.70 -15.09
C PRO A 121 -24.97 -3.46 -16.13
N ALA A 122 -23.65 -3.28 -16.07
CA ALA A 122 -22.71 -3.99 -16.93
C ALA A 122 -22.87 -5.49 -16.67
N ALA A 123 -23.39 -6.20 -17.68
CA ALA A 123 -23.22 -7.63 -17.80
C ALA A 123 -21.73 -7.97 -17.65
N PRO A 124 -21.39 -9.08 -16.97
CA PRO A 124 -20.00 -9.46 -16.78
C PRO A 124 -19.39 -9.78 -18.14
N SER A 125 -18.61 -8.85 -18.67
CA SER A 125 -17.83 -9.07 -19.89
C SER A 125 -16.77 -10.12 -19.61
N THR A 126 -17.15 -11.36 -19.93
CA THR A 126 -16.28 -12.45 -20.35
C THR A 126 -15.15 -11.94 -21.24
N ILE A 127 -13.93 -11.92 -20.73
CA ILE A 127 -12.76 -12.14 -21.57
C ILE A 127 -12.44 -13.63 -21.44
N SER A 128 -13.01 -14.38 -22.38
CA SER A 128 -12.71 -15.78 -22.62
C SER A 128 -11.60 -15.87 -23.67
N SER A 129 -10.51 -16.56 -23.33
CA SER A 129 -9.89 -17.70 -24.06
C SER A 129 -8.50 -17.93 -23.47
N LEU A 130 -8.02 -19.13 -23.15
CA LEU A 130 -8.16 -20.40 -23.86
C LEU A 130 -7.95 -21.56 -22.88
N ALA A 131 -8.69 -22.66 -23.10
CA ALA A 131 -8.82 -23.80 -22.21
C ALA A 131 -7.70 -24.84 -22.32
N THR A 132 -7.48 -25.61 -21.24
CA THR A 132 -7.45 -27.09 -21.33
C THR A 132 -7.88 -27.75 -20.00
N ALA A 133 -8.57 -28.88 -20.15
CA ALA A 133 -9.32 -29.71 -19.20
C ALA A 133 -8.70 -29.90 -17.79
N SER A 134 -9.47 -30.04 -16.70
CA SER A 134 -10.41 -31.15 -16.48
C SER A 134 -11.46 -30.85 -15.40
N ARG A 135 -12.67 -31.38 -15.63
CA ARG A 135 -13.87 -31.25 -14.80
C ARG A 135 -13.80 -32.20 -13.60
N VAL A 136 -14.10 -31.70 -12.40
CA VAL A 136 -15.06 -32.35 -11.48
C VAL A 136 -15.88 -31.25 -10.79
N SER A 137 -17.19 -31.41 -10.84
CA SER A 137 -18.21 -30.45 -10.39
C SER A 137 -18.85 -30.92 -9.08
N SER A 138 -19.02 -30.00 -8.12
CA SER A 138 -20.14 -29.83 -7.18
C SER A 138 -19.65 -28.90 -6.05
N SER A 139 -20.29 -27.82 -5.61
CA SER A 139 -21.68 -27.39 -5.65
C SER A 139 -21.80 -25.87 -5.47
N LEU A 140 -22.92 -25.33 -5.93
CA LEU A 140 -23.43 -23.96 -5.77
C LEU A 140 -23.37 -23.44 -4.33
N GLY A 141 -22.99 -22.17 -4.16
CA GLY A 141 -23.17 -21.45 -2.90
C GLY A 141 -22.64 -20.01 -2.95
N ALA A 142 -23.53 -19.08 -3.28
CA ALA A 142 -23.41 -17.63 -3.09
C ALA A 142 -22.23 -16.92 -3.79
N GLY A 143 -22.56 -16.16 -4.84
CA GLY A 143 -21.73 -15.05 -5.29
C GLY A 143 -21.52 -14.08 -4.13
N LYS A 144 -20.36 -14.21 -3.46
CA LYS A 144 -19.88 -13.25 -2.49
C LYS A 144 -19.54 -11.99 -3.27
N SER A 145 -20.38 -10.98 -3.13
CA SER A 145 -20.00 -9.59 -3.39
C SER A 145 -18.65 -9.36 -2.72
N HIS A 146 -17.59 -9.17 -3.51
CA HIS A 146 -16.28 -8.78 -3.00
C HIS A 146 -16.41 -7.37 -2.44
N SER A 147 -16.76 -7.27 -1.15
CA SER A 147 -16.45 -6.07 -0.40
C SER A 147 -14.93 -5.84 -0.46
N PRO A 148 -14.43 -4.60 -0.46
CA PRO A 148 -12.99 -4.31 -0.39
C PRO A 148 -12.31 -4.80 0.90
N GLY A 149 -13.02 -5.52 1.76
CA GLY A 149 -12.74 -5.63 3.20
C GLY A 149 -11.71 -6.67 3.63
N ALA A 150 -11.08 -7.42 2.74
CA ALA A 150 -10.09 -8.41 3.19
C ALA A 150 -9.08 -8.82 2.11
N TRP A 151 -8.31 -7.87 1.55
CA TRP A 151 -7.22 -8.18 0.60
C TRP A 151 -6.26 -9.26 1.13
N PHE A 152 -6.04 -9.30 2.45
CA PHE A 152 -5.21 -10.27 3.16
C PHE A 152 -5.73 -11.72 3.13
N THR A 153 -6.95 -11.95 2.61
CA THR A 153 -7.52 -13.29 2.40
C THR A 153 -7.23 -13.85 0.99
N GLN A 154 -6.66 -13.04 0.10
CA GLN A 154 -6.37 -13.43 -1.29
C GLN A 154 -4.86 -13.67 -1.44
N PRO A 155 -4.41 -14.92 -1.71
CA PRO A 155 -2.99 -15.24 -1.81
C PRO A 155 -2.26 -14.40 -2.86
N SER A 156 -2.88 -14.15 -4.00
CA SER A 156 -2.30 -13.35 -5.09
C SER A 156 -1.99 -11.92 -4.66
N LEU A 157 -2.93 -11.24 -4.01
CA LEU A 157 -2.73 -9.88 -3.50
C LEU A 157 -1.69 -9.86 -2.38
N VAL A 158 -1.72 -10.85 -1.49
CA VAL A 158 -0.74 -10.97 -0.41
C VAL A 158 0.66 -11.15 -0.98
N PHE A 159 0.87 -12.05 -1.94
CA PHE A 159 2.17 -12.19 -2.60
C PHE A 159 2.62 -10.90 -3.28
N SER A 160 1.73 -10.17 -3.97
CA SER A 160 2.09 -8.86 -4.56
C SER A 160 2.49 -7.80 -3.53
N VAL A 161 1.96 -7.86 -2.31
CA VAL A 161 2.38 -6.97 -1.22
C VAL A 161 3.70 -7.44 -0.63
N LEU A 162 3.86 -8.75 -0.42
CA LEU A 162 5.07 -9.32 0.15
C LEU A 162 6.29 -9.17 -0.77
N THR A 163 6.11 -9.03 -2.09
CA THR A 163 7.24 -8.77 -3.01
C THR A 163 7.95 -7.45 -2.74
N PHE A 164 7.43 -6.55 -1.90
CA PHE A 164 8.13 -5.34 -1.49
C PHE A 164 9.07 -5.53 -0.29
N LEU A 165 8.94 -6.63 0.45
CA LEU A 165 9.79 -6.97 1.61
C LEU A 165 11.00 -7.77 1.15
N SER A 166 12.08 -7.81 1.95
CA SER A 166 13.21 -8.71 1.67
C SER A 166 12.82 -10.17 1.93
N ALA A 167 13.52 -11.11 1.28
CA ALA A 167 13.33 -12.53 1.52
C ALA A 167 13.53 -12.88 3.01
N GLU A 168 14.52 -12.27 3.66
CA GLU A 168 14.80 -12.40 5.10
C GLU A 168 13.59 -11.96 5.96
N GLU A 169 13.04 -10.77 5.72
CA GLU A 169 11.86 -10.26 6.44
C GLU A 169 10.64 -11.16 6.24
N ILE A 170 10.50 -11.78 5.06
CA ILE A 170 9.43 -12.72 4.79
C ILE A 170 9.58 -13.98 5.65
N PHE A 171 10.78 -14.56 5.72
CA PHE A 171 11.06 -15.75 6.53
C PHE A 171 10.85 -15.48 8.04
N ILE A 172 11.35 -14.35 8.53
CA ILE A 172 11.35 -14.05 9.98
C ILE A 172 9.98 -13.52 10.43
N THR A 173 9.36 -12.66 9.63
CA THR A 173 8.17 -11.90 10.05
C THR A 173 6.91 -12.37 9.32
N ALA A 174 6.90 -12.32 7.99
CA ALA A 174 5.65 -12.50 7.22
C ALA A 174 5.03 -13.89 7.38
N GLU A 175 5.85 -14.93 7.46
CA GLU A 175 5.38 -16.30 7.72
C GLU A 175 4.70 -16.47 9.07
N ASN A 176 5.09 -15.67 10.05
CA ASN A 176 4.60 -15.77 11.42
C ASN A 176 3.38 -14.87 11.68
N VAL A 177 2.93 -14.09 10.68
CA VAL A 177 1.75 -13.22 10.80
C VAL A 177 0.47 -14.03 11.01
N CYS A 178 0.24 -15.05 10.18
CA CYS A 178 -0.92 -15.94 10.34
C CYS A 178 -0.73 -17.29 9.62
N ARG A 179 -1.49 -18.30 10.05
CA ARG A 179 -1.44 -19.65 9.47
C ARG A 179 -1.75 -19.69 7.97
N ALA A 180 -2.62 -18.80 7.48
CA ALA A 180 -2.98 -18.76 6.07
C ALA A 180 -1.76 -18.36 5.22
N TRP A 181 -1.07 -17.29 5.60
CA TRP A 181 0.13 -16.81 4.90
C TRP A 181 1.25 -17.83 4.97
N GLN A 182 1.49 -18.41 6.14
CA GLN A 182 2.42 -19.51 6.30
C GLN A 182 2.10 -20.65 5.32
N THR A 183 0.85 -21.10 5.26
CA THR A 183 0.43 -22.19 4.37
C THR A 183 0.67 -21.82 2.91
N TRP A 184 0.35 -20.59 2.50
CA TRP A 184 0.54 -20.16 1.11
C TRP A 184 2.01 -20.06 0.73
N LEU A 185 2.85 -19.51 1.61
CA LEU A 185 4.28 -19.35 1.40
C LEU A 185 5.01 -20.70 1.36
N PHE A 186 4.55 -21.69 2.15
CA PHE A 186 5.14 -23.02 2.19
C PHE A 186 4.72 -23.96 1.06
N LEU A 187 3.52 -23.80 0.48
CA LEU A 187 3.03 -24.72 -0.56
C LEU A 187 3.61 -24.36 -1.94
N PRO A 188 4.41 -25.25 -2.57
CA PRO A 188 5.08 -24.96 -3.84
C PRO A 188 4.11 -24.54 -4.95
N ASP A 189 2.95 -25.18 -5.05
CA ASP A 189 1.94 -24.88 -6.07
C ASP A 189 1.41 -23.44 -6.00
N MET A 190 1.50 -22.78 -4.84
CA MET A 190 1.05 -21.41 -4.65
C MET A 190 2.21 -20.41 -4.67
N SER A 191 3.32 -20.71 -4.01
CA SER A 191 4.39 -19.74 -3.77
C SER A 191 5.56 -19.84 -4.74
N ARG A 192 5.61 -20.85 -5.61
CA ARG A 192 6.75 -21.06 -6.53
C ARG A 192 7.15 -19.79 -7.29
N PHE A 193 6.21 -19.16 -7.99
CA PHE A 193 6.52 -17.96 -8.78
C PHE A 193 6.88 -16.76 -7.91
N PHE A 194 6.32 -16.69 -6.70
CA PHE A 194 6.68 -15.68 -5.73
C PHE A 194 8.14 -15.82 -5.30
N TRP A 195 8.57 -17.02 -4.90
CA TRP A 195 9.96 -17.28 -4.49
C TRP A 195 10.95 -17.16 -5.64
N VAL A 196 10.58 -17.58 -6.86
CA VAL A 196 11.38 -17.30 -8.07
C VAL A 196 11.61 -15.79 -8.21
N GLY A 197 10.55 -14.98 -8.06
CA GLY A 197 10.63 -13.52 -8.15
C GLY A 197 11.52 -12.91 -7.06
N CYS A 198 11.42 -13.39 -5.81
CA CYS A 198 12.31 -12.98 -4.72
C CYS A 198 13.77 -13.26 -5.06
N VAL A 199 14.10 -14.49 -5.48
CA VAL A 199 15.47 -14.90 -5.82
C VAL A 199 16.03 -14.08 -6.99
N GLN A 200 15.24 -13.87 -8.04
CA GLN A 200 15.66 -13.07 -9.20
C GLN A 200 15.93 -11.61 -8.85
N ARG A 201 15.17 -11.05 -7.91
CA ARG A 201 15.26 -9.65 -7.53
C ARG A 201 16.42 -9.39 -6.57
N GLU A 202 16.62 -10.27 -5.59
CA GLU A 202 17.54 -10.03 -4.47
C GLU A 202 18.88 -10.77 -4.61
N PHE A 203 18.90 -11.92 -5.30
CA PHE A 203 20.07 -12.81 -5.36
C PHE A 203 20.44 -13.18 -6.81
N PRO A 204 20.65 -12.19 -7.71
CA PRO A 204 20.91 -12.47 -9.12
C PRO A 204 22.24 -13.21 -9.34
N GLU A 205 23.25 -12.96 -8.52
CA GLU A 205 24.57 -13.58 -8.63
C GLU A 205 24.52 -15.06 -8.20
N GLN A 206 23.89 -15.35 -7.06
CA GLN A 206 23.66 -16.72 -6.58
C GLN A 206 22.80 -17.49 -7.58
N LEU A 207 21.76 -16.86 -8.14
CA LEU A 207 20.93 -17.45 -9.19
C LEU A 207 21.76 -17.80 -10.45
N GLN A 208 22.71 -16.94 -10.83
CA GLN A 208 23.59 -17.22 -11.96
C GLN A 208 24.49 -18.43 -11.69
N VAL A 209 25.05 -18.56 -10.49
CA VAL A 209 25.84 -19.73 -10.07
C VAL A 209 24.99 -21.00 -10.08
N LEU A 210 23.76 -20.93 -9.56
CA LEU A 210 22.81 -22.05 -9.55
C LEU A 210 22.42 -22.49 -10.97
N LEU A 211 22.20 -21.55 -11.89
CA LEU A 211 21.91 -21.86 -13.30
C LEU A 211 23.08 -22.56 -13.99
N GLN A 212 24.33 -22.18 -13.67
CA GLN A 212 25.52 -22.82 -14.24
C GLN A 212 25.77 -24.23 -13.69
N THR A 213 25.29 -24.52 -12.48
CA THR A 213 25.57 -25.78 -11.77
C THR A 213 24.43 -26.79 -11.87
N ALA A 214 23.17 -26.35 -11.74
CA ALA A 214 21.99 -27.22 -11.70
C ALA A 214 21.25 -27.32 -13.05
N GLY A 215 21.42 -26.36 -13.97
CA GLY A 215 20.80 -26.39 -15.30
C GLY A 215 19.27 -26.55 -15.26
N ASP A 216 18.73 -27.50 -16.04
CA ASP A 216 17.29 -27.72 -16.21
C ASP A 216 16.57 -28.23 -14.93
N ASP A 217 17.30 -28.86 -14.00
CA ASP A 217 16.74 -29.39 -12.75
C ASP A 217 16.34 -28.27 -11.76
N LEU A 218 16.89 -27.07 -11.96
CA LEU A 218 16.54 -25.89 -11.18
C LEU A 218 15.05 -25.52 -11.34
N TYR A 219 14.47 -25.78 -12.52
CA TYR A 219 13.05 -25.59 -12.77
C TYR A 219 12.16 -26.62 -12.07
N GLN A 220 12.69 -27.66 -11.44
CA GLN A 220 11.90 -28.56 -10.60
C GLN A 220 12.21 -28.42 -9.11
N SER A 221 13.21 -27.60 -8.77
CA SER A 221 13.62 -27.37 -7.39
C SER A 221 12.57 -26.61 -6.57
N ASP A 222 12.67 -26.78 -5.25
CA ASP A 222 11.91 -25.99 -4.28
C ASP A 222 12.54 -24.59 -4.15
N TRP A 223 11.89 -23.62 -4.79
CA TRP A 223 12.32 -22.23 -4.80
C TRP A 223 12.30 -21.57 -3.43
N ARG A 224 11.49 -22.08 -2.50
CA ARG A 224 11.48 -21.61 -1.12
C ARG A 224 12.79 -21.95 -0.43
N SER A 225 13.22 -23.21 -0.52
CA SER A 225 14.49 -23.65 0.06
C SER A 225 15.68 -22.96 -0.61
N LEU A 226 15.62 -22.72 -1.93
CA LEU A 226 16.65 -21.95 -2.62
C LEU A 226 16.73 -20.51 -2.12
N ALA A 227 15.58 -19.84 -1.96
CA ALA A 227 15.55 -18.49 -1.38
C ALA A 227 16.15 -18.46 0.04
N MET A 228 15.87 -19.49 0.85
CA MET A 228 16.43 -19.61 2.19
C MET A 228 17.95 -19.78 2.17
N LEU A 229 18.47 -20.64 1.27
CA LEU A 229 19.91 -20.81 1.09
C LEU A 229 20.58 -19.49 0.69
N CYS A 230 20.02 -18.76 -0.28
CA CYS A 230 20.56 -17.47 -0.71
C CYS A 230 20.63 -16.44 0.42
N VAL A 231 19.61 -16.39 1.30
CA VAL A 231 19.62 -15.52 2.49
C VAL A 231 20.77 -15.90 3.43
N THR A 232 20.89 -17.19 3.77
CA THR A 232 21.94 -17.66 4.70
C THR A 232 23.36 -17.52 4.15
N GLU A 233 23.54 -17.61 2.83
CA GLU A 233 24.83 -17.40 2.17
C GLU A 233 25.17 -15.90 2.08
N GLY A 234 24.17 -15.03 1.86
CA GLY A 234 24.33 -13.58 1.87
C GLY A 234 24.76 -13.05 3.24
N GLU A 235 24.15 -13.55 4.32
CA GLU A 235 24.55 -13.20 5.70
C GLU A 235 26.01 -13.60 5.99
N GLN A 236 26.41 -14.82 5.61
CA GLN A 236 27.79 -15.29 5.81
C GLN A 236 28.82 -14.48 5.01
N ALA A 237 28.47 -14.04 3.79
CA ALA A 237 29.34 -13.18 2.99
C ALA A 237 29.50 -11.79 3.61
N ALA A 238 28.41 -11.19 4.12
CA ALA A 238 28.45 -9.91 4.80
C ALA A 238 29.25 -9.97 6.11
N GLU A 239 29.08 -11.02 6.91
CA GLU A 239 29.86 -11.23 8.13
C GLU A 239 31.36 -11.44 7.85
N ALA A 240 31.71 -12.10 6.73
CA ALA A 240 33.09 -12.28 6.31
C ALA A 240 33.74 -10.98 5.83
N GLU A 241 33.01 -10.11 5.14
CA GLU A 241 33.49 -8.79 4.72
C GLU A 241 33.70 -7.85 5.93
N GLU A 242 32.78 -7.84 6.90
CA GLU A 242 32.94 -7.06 8.13
C GLU A 242 34.15 -7.53 8.98
N ALA A 243 34.43 -8.84 8.97
CA ALA A 243 35.59 -9.40 9.67
C ALA A 243 36.93 -9.05 8.98
N GLU A 244 36.96 -8.93 7.65
CA GLU A 244 38.15 -8.47 6.92
C GLU A 244 38.39 -6.95 7.09
N GLU A 245 37.33 -6.12 7.09
CA GLU A 245 37.48 -4.68 7.35
C GLU A 245 37.94 -4.38 8.79
N ALA A 246 37.52 -5.19 9.77
CA ALA A 246 38.03 -5.10 11.14
C ALA A 246 39.48 -5.59 11.29
N GLY A 247 39.99 -6.37 10.33
CA GLY A 247 41.35 -6.94 10.31
C GLY A 247 42.43 -6.04 9.70
N ASP A 248 42.07 -5.06 8.87
CA ASP A 248 43.04 -4.22 8.13
C ASP A 248 43.53 -2.98 8.89
N GLY A 249 43.07 -2.76 10.13
CA GLY A 249 43.50 -1.66 10.99
C GLY A 249 44.85 -1.85 11.71
N GLY A 250 45.59 -2.94 11.43
CA GLY A 250 46.59 -3.44 12.38
C GLY A 250 47.89 -4.00 11.81
N ALA A 251 48.35 -3.65 10.61
CA ALA A 251 49.69 -4.04 10.19
C ALA A 251 50.34 -3.11 9.15
N VAL A 252 50.84 -1.95 9.59
CA VAL A 252 51.88 -1.23 8.84
C VAL A 252 53.18 -1.17 9.63
N ARG A 253 54.20 -1.75 8.99
CA ARG A 253 55.66 -1.52 9.11
C ARG A 253 56.44 -2.19 10.24
N GLY A 254 57.15 -3.24 9.83
CA GLY A 254 58.48 -3.56 10.31
C GLY A 254 59.37 -4.01 9.14
N VAL A 255 59.80 -3.07 8.28
CA VAL A 255 60.98 -3.29 7.45
C VAL A 255 62.19 -3.37 8.38
N VAL A 256 62.91 -4.49 8.37
CA VAL A 256 64.35 -4.49 8.65
C VAL A 256 65.06 -5.39 7.62
N PRO A 257 66.09 -4.87 6.92
CA PRO A 257 66.85 -5.58 5.90
C PRO A 257 68.11 -6.30 6.47
N PHE A 258 68.75 -7.10 5.62
CA PHE A 258 70.07 -7.78 5.76
C PHE A 258 70.09 -9.00 6.73
N LEU A 259 70.63 -10.18 6.39
CA LEU A 259 71.65 -10.65 5.44
C LEU A 259 71.21 -11.95 4.76
#